data_AF-A0A3L8P8I6-F1
#
_entry.id   AF-A0A3L8P8I6-F1
#
_cell.length_a   1.000
_cell.length_b   1.000
_cell.length_c   1.000
_cell.angle_alpha   90.00
_cell.angle_beta   90.00
_cell.angle_gamma   90.00
#
_symmetry.space_group_name_H-M   'P 1'
#
loop_
_entity.id
_entity.type
_entity.pdbx_description
1 polymer ?
#
loop_
_entity_poly.entity_id
_entity_poly.type
_entity_poly.pdbx_seq_one_letter_code
_entity_poly.pdbx_strand_id
1 'polypeptide(L)'
;QSSRLLEAQARLVTNQRSRLAVARTMYSMRFREEEDTAGLSMQQLRGREGARVKRVYRAHAARTGVEWSRRDYDVHDFASASIVNQALSAANTSLYGVVHAVIV
;
A
#
# COMPACT_ATOMS: atom_id res chain seq x y z
N GLN A 1 12.32 -15.44 23.01
CA GLN A 1 11.83 -14.29 22.21
C GLN A 1 10.81 -13.51 23.04
N SER A 2 10.79 -12.19 22.95
CA SER A 2 9.89 -11.33 23.74
C SER A 2 8.60 -11.02 22.96
N SER A 3 7.44 -11.12 23.60
CA SER A 3 6.13 -10.76 23.04
C SER A 3 5.86 -9.26 22.97
N ARG A 4 6.77 -8.42 23.49
CA ARG A 4 6.53 -6.99 23.72
C ARG A 4 6.06 -6.21 22.47
N LEU A 5 6.67 -6.46 21.31
CA LEU A 5 6.29 -5.77 20.07
C LEU A 5 4.93 -6.26 19.54
N LEU A 6 4.65 -7.56 19.65
CA LEU A 6 3.36 -8.15 19.29
C LEU A 6 2.25 -7.60 20.17
N GLU A 7 2.46 -7.51 21.49
CA GLU A 7 1.51 -6.90 22.42
C GLU A 7 1.27 -5.42 22.12
N ALA A 8 2.31 -4.66 21.78
CA ALA A 8 2.18 -3.26 21.38
C ALA A 8 1.35 -3.12 20.09
N GLN A 9 1.62 -3.94 19.07
CA GLN A 9 0.86 -3.96 17.83
C GLN A 9 -0.60 -4.34 18.08
N ALA A 10 -0.86 -5.36 18.90
CA ALA A 10 -2.20 -5.81 19.28
C ALA A 10 -2.99 -4.68 19.97
N ARG A 11 -2.36 -3.94 20.89
CA ARG A 11 -2.98 -2.77 21.53
C ARG A 11 -3.32 -1.67 20.53
N LEU A 12 -2.42 -1.37 19.58
CA LEU A 12 -2.63 -0.30 18.60
C LEU A 12 -3.73 -0.63 17.59
N VAL A 13 -3.84 -1.89 17.14
CA VAL A 13 -4.82 -2.29 16.11
C VAL A 13 -6.23 -2.51 16.65
N THR A 14 -6.36 -2.94 17.91
CA THR A 14 -7.67 -3.25 18.53
C THR A 14 -8.45 -2.01 18.96
N ASN A 15 -7.78 -0.89 19.21
CA ASN A 15 -8.44 0.38 19.52
C ASN A 15 -8.62 1.25 18.25
N GLN A 16 -9.84 1.72 18.00
CA GLN A 16 -10.17 2.47 16.78
C GLN A 16 -9.40 3.79 16.65
N ARG A 17 -9.14 4.50 17.76
CA ARG A 17 -8.42 5.78 17.75
C ARG A 17 -6.94 5.58 17.44
N SER A 18 -6.29 4.64 18.11
CA SER A 18 -4.88 4.33 17.83
C SER A 18 -4.70 3.74 16.43
N ARG A 19 -5.62 2.88 15.98
CA ARG A 19 -5.57 2.34 14.60
C ARG A 19 -5.64 3.44 13.55
N LEU A 20 -6.50 4.46 13.76
CA LEU A 20 -6.56 5.61 12.86
C LEU A 20 -5.30 6.48 12.95
N ALA A 21 -4.74 6.68 14.15
CA ALA A 21 -3.47 7.40 14.32
C ALA A 21 -2.33 6.72 13.56
N VAL A 22 -2.19 5.39 13.67
CA VAL A 22 -1.21 4.61 12.90
C VAL A 22 -1.43 4.76 11.41
N ALA A 23 -2.67 4.69 10.92
CA ALA A 23 -2.97 4.87 9.51
C ALA A 23 -2.58 6.26 8.98
N ARG A 24 -2.80 7.32 9.79
CA ARG A 24 -2.34 8.68 9.46
C ARG A 24 -0.82 8.75 9.38
N THR A 25 -0.10 8.16 10.34
CA THR A 25 1.37 8.10 10.31
C THR A 25 1.87 7.36 9.06
N MET A 26 1.31 6.19 8.75
CA MET A 26 1.67 5.44 7.54
C MET A 26 1.40 6.23 6.26
N TYR A 27 0.28 6.95 6.20
CA TYR A 27 -0.06 7.83 5.06
C TYR A 27 0.96 8.95 4.91
N SER A 28 1.31 9.64 6.01
CA SER A 28 2.31 10.71 6.02
C SER A 28 3.68 10.21 5.58
N MET A 29 4.12 9.03 6.04
CA MET A 29 5.37 8.42 5.61
C MET A 29 5.39 8.15 4.10
N ARG A 30 4.28 7.68 3.53
CA ARG A 30 4.17 7.36 2.10
C ARG A 30 4.21 8.61 1.21
N PHE A 31 3.61 9.71 1.65
CA PHE A 31 3.41 10.92 0.83
C PHE A 31 4.10 12.17 1.39
N ARG A 32 5.15 11.99 2.21
CA ARG A 32 6.06 13.05 2.68
C ARG A 32 5.37 14.29 3.28
N GLU A 33 4.36 14.08 4.11
CA GLU A 33 3.70 15.14 4.91
C GLU A 33 3.11 16.33 4.12
N GLU A 34 2.91 16.19 2.80
CA GLU A 34 2.36 17.27 1.96
C GLU A 34 0.90 17.65 2.33
N GLU A 35 0.19 16.78 3.05
CA GLU A 35 -1.21 17.00 3.45
C GLU A 35 -1.41 16.79 4.96
N ASP A 36 -2.11 17.73 5.58
CA ASP A 36 -2.65 17.53 6.91
C ASP A 36 -3.74 16.43 6.87
N THR A 37 -3.50 15.36 7.62
CA THR A 37 -4.44 14.24 7.77
C THR A 37 -5.28 14.35 9.05
N ALA A 38 -5.13 15.44 9.81
CA ALA A 38 -5.97 15.74 10.95
C ALA A 38 -7.44 15.77 10.52
N GLY A 39 -8.30 15.18 11.35
CA GLY A 39 -9.73 15.07 11.07
C GLY A 39 -10.11 14.03 10.00
N LEU A 40 -9.18 13.52 9.19
CA LEU A 40 -9.52 12.52 8.17
C LEU A 40 -9.91 11.18 8.79
N SER A 41 -10.99 10.59 8.28
CA SER A 41 -11.41 9.24 8.62
C SER A 41 -10.60 8.18 7.88
N MET A 42 -10.65 6.94 8.36
CA MET A 42 -10.00 5.79 7.69
C MET A 42 -10.44 5.65 6.22
N GLN A 43 -11.73 5.86 5.94
CA GLN A 43 -12.28 5.76 4.59
C GLN A 43 -11.74 6.88 3.68
N GLN A 44 -11.65 8.10 4.21
CA GLN A 44 -11.09 9.24 3.47
C GLN A 44 -9.61 9.02 3.14
N LEU A 45 -8.82 8.53 4.09
CA LEU A 45 -7.41 8.19 3.87
C LEU A 45 -7.27 7.15 2.74
N ARG A 46 -8.04 6.06 2.79
CA ARG A 46 -8.02 5.01 1.75
C ARG A 46 -8.44 5.56 0.38
N GLY A 47 -9.48 6.39 0.33
CA GLY A 47 -9.96 7.01 -0.92
C GLY A 47 -8.90 7.92 -1.55
N ARG A 48 -8.28 8.79 -0.75
CA ARG A 48 -7.19 9.67 -1.20
C ARG A 48 -5.97 8.88 -1.68
N GLU A 49 -5.56 7.87 -0.92
CA GLU A 49 -4.45 6.99 -1.30
C GLU A 49 -4.72 6.30 -2.64
N GLY A 50 -5.92 5.71 -2.81
CA GLY A 50 -6.31 5.06 -4.06
C GLY A 50 -6.27 6.01 -5.26
N ALA A 51 -6.74 7.26 -5.09
CA ALA A 51 -6.66 8.27 -6.13
C ALA A 51 -5.20 8.64 -6.47
N ARG A 52 -4.33 8.79 -5.47
CA ARG A 52 -2.90 9.06 -5.65
C ARG A 52 -2.21 7.93 -6.41
N VAL A 53 -2.42 6.68 -6.01
CA VAL A 53 -1.83 5.50 -6.67
C VAL A 53 -2.28 5.39 -8.13
N LYS A 54 -3.57 5.64 -8.42
CA LYS A 54 -4.06 5.68 -9.81
C LYS A 54 -3.36 6.74 -10.66
N ARG A 55 -3.10 7.93 -10.09
CA ARG A 55 -2.33 8.98 -10.78
C ARG A 55 -0.90 8.55 -11.05
N VAL A 56 -0.24 7.89 -10.09
CA VAL A 56 1.13 7.38 -10.24
C VAL A 56 1.21 6.36 -11.39
N TYR A 57 0.28 5.41 -11.47
CA TYR A 57 0.24 4.47 -12.61
C TYR A 57 0.09 5.18 -13.96
N ARG A 58 -0.85 6.12 -14.07
CA ARG A 58 -1.06 6.90 -15.30
C ARG A 58 0.17 7.73 -15.68
N ALA A 59 0.81 8.37 -14.70
CA ALA A 59 2.01 9.16 -14.91
C ALA A 59 3.18 8.29 -15.41
N HIS A 60 3.38 7.10 -14.83
CA HIS A 60 4.44 6.21 -15.28
C HIS A 60 4.13 5.57 -16.64
N ALA A 61 2.88 5.19 -16.90
CA ALA A 61 2.44 4.72 -18.21
C ALA A 61 2.74 5.74 -19.30
N ALA A 62 2.37 7.01 -19.08
CA ALA A 62 2.69 8.10 -19.99
C ALA A 62 4.20 8.33 -20.15
N ARG A 63 4.96 8.29 -19.04
CA ARG A 63 6.42 8.47 -19.05
C ARG A 63 7.15 7.38 -19.82
N THR A 64 6.69 6.13 -19.77
CA THR A 64 7.39 4.98 -20.38
C THR A 64 6.77 4.53 -21.71
N GLY A 65 5.62 5.08 -22.11
CA GLY A 65 4.87 4.63 -23.29
C GLY A 65 4.22 3.25 -23.13
N VAL A 66 4.17 2.71 -21.91
CA VAL A 66 3.54 1.41 -21.64
C VAL A 66 2.04 1.65 -21.46
N GLU A 67 1.22 0.93 -22.23
CA GLU A 67 -0.22 1.02 -22.08
C GLU A 67 -0.69 0.56 -20.68
N TRP A 68 -1.58 1.35 -20.08
CA TRP A 68 -2.15 1.07 -18.77
C TRP A 68 -3.66 1.28 -18.75
N SER A 69 -4.40 0.19 -18.51
CA SER A 69 -5.84 0.22 -18.30
C SER A 69 -6.19 0.18 -16.80
N ARG A 70 -5.85 -0.93 -16.14
CA ARG A 70 -6.07 -1.15 -14.71
C ARG A 70 -5.07 -2.15 -14.15
N ARG A 71 -4.97 -2.16 -12.82
CA ARG A 71 -4.35 -3.27 -12.10
C ARG A 71 -5.29 -4.47 -12.21
N ASP A 72 -4.77 -5.57 -12.72
CA ASP A 72 -5.51 -6.82 -12.89
C ASP A 72 -4.56 -8.00 -12.75
N TYR A 73 -4.99 -9.04 -12.05
CA TYR A 73 -4.24 -10.29 -11.93
C TYR A 73 -5.21 -11.41 -11.53
N ASP A 74 -5.02 -12.58 -12.13
CA ASP A 74 -5.65 -13.82 -11.69
C ASP A 74 -4.65 -14.57 -10.78
N VAL A 75 -5.12 -14.95 -9.59
CA VAL A 75 -4.30 -15.72 -8.63
C VAL A 75 -4.09 -17.17 -9.05
N HIS A 76 -4.94 -17.68 -9.93
CA HIS A 76 -4.87 -19.04 -10.47
C HIS A 76 -4.19 -19.09 -11.84
N ASP A 77 -4.10 -17.97 -12.55
CA ASP A 77 -3.43 -17.86 -13.84
C ASP A 77 -2.63 -16.57 -13.97
N PHE A 78 -1.37 -16.62 -13.52
CA PHE A 78 -0.44 -15.50 -13.63
C PHE A 78 -0.18 -15.07 -15.09
N ALA A 79 -0.15 -16.02 -16.02
CA ALA A 79 0.21 -15.77 -17.41
C ALA A 79 -0.89 -15.03 -18.19
N SER A 80 -2.15 -15.13 -17.74
CA SER A 80 -3.29 -14.40 -18.31
C SER A 80 -3.17 -12.87 -18.21
N ALA A 81 -2.40 -12.36 -17.25
CA ALA A 81 -2.25 -10.93 -17.05
C ALA A 81 -1.33 -10.29 -18.11
N SER A 82 -1.53 -9.01 -18.42
CA SER A 82 -0.59 -8.27 -19.27
C SER A 82 0.82 -8.25 -18.69
N ILE A 83 1.85 -8.13 -19.53
CA ILE A 83 3.27 -8.13 -19.11
C ILE A 83 3.54 -7.12 -17.99
N VAL A 84 2.96 -5.91 -18.08
CA VAL A 84 3.10 -4.90 -17.02
C VAL A 84 2.46 -5.34 -15.70
N ASN A 85 1.30 -6.02 -15.74
CA ASN A 85 0.67 -6.54 -14.54
C ASN A 85 1.45 -7.72 -13.95
N GLN A 86 2.01 -8.61 -14.78
CA GLN A 86 2.92 -9.68 -14.35
C GLN A 86 4.15 -9.10 -13.63
N ALA A 87 4.82 -8.12 -14.25
CA ALA A 87 5.99 -7.47 -13.68
C ALA A 87 5.69 -6.78 -12.33
N LEU A 88 4.58 -6.04 -12.24
CA LEU A 88 4.13 -5.42 -10.99
C LEU A 88 3.80 -6.47 -9.92
N SER A 89 3.23 -7.61 -10.30
CA SER A 89 2.93 -8.71 -9.36
C SER A 89 4.21 -9.34 -8.83
N ALA A 90 5.15 -9.66 -9.71
CA ALA A 90 6.46 -10.20 -9.31
C ALA A 90 7.21 -9.23 -8.38
N ALA A 91 7.28 -7.94 -8.75
CA ALA A 91 7.92 -6.91 -7.92
C ALA A 91 7.26 -6.78 -6.54
N ASN A 92 5.92 -6.81 -6.48
CA ASN A 92 5.19 -6.73 -5.22
C ASN A 92 5.42 -7.97 -4.34
N THR A 93 5.48 -9.17 -4.92
CA THR A 93 5.83 -10.40 -4.20
C THR A 93 7.25 -10.33 -3.63
N SER A 94 8.23 -9.90 -4.43
CA SER A 94 9.61 -9.73 -3.96
C SER A 94 9.70 -8.70 -2.83
N LEU A 95 8.99 -7.58 -2.94
CA LEU A 95 8.93 -6.56 -1.90
C LEU A 95 8.32 -7.13 -0.61
N TYR A 96 7.24 -7.91 -0.69
CA TYR A 96 6.65 -8.56 0.48
C TYR A 96 7.59 -9.54 1.16
N GLY A 97 8.45 -10.25 0.41
CA GLY A 97 9.50 -11.10 0.99
C GLY A 97 10.45 -10.30 1.89
N VAL A 98 10.94 -9.16 1.40
CA VAL A 98 11.84 -8.28 2.17
C VAL A 98 11.11 -7.67 3.37
N VAL A 99 9.88 -7.18 3.18
CA VAL A 99 9.07 -6.59 4.26
C VAL A 99 8.79 -7.63 5.35
N HIS A 100 8.47 -8.87 4.98
CA HIS A 100 8.23 -9.94 5.94
C HIS A 100 9.47 -10.27 6.77
N ALA A 101 10.64 -10.36 6.13
CA ALA A 101 11.92 -10.61 6.82
C ALA A 101 12.32 -9.50 7.81
N VAL A 102 11.79 -8.28 7.64
CA VAL A 102 12.01 -7.16 8.57
C VAL A 102 10.97 -7.14 9.70
N ILE A 103 9.75 -7.61 9.45
CA ILE A 103 8.64 -7.55 10.42
C ILE A 103 8.68 -8.72 11.42
N VAL A 104 9.04 -9.92 10.97
CA VAL A 104 8.98 -11.17 11.77
C VAL A 104 10.32 -11.47 12.41
#